data_AF-A0A820PFH1-F1
#
_entry.id   AF-A0A820PFH1-F1
#
_cell.length_a   1.000
_cell.length_b   1.000
_cell.length_c   1.000
_cell.angle_alpha   90.00
_cell.angle_beta   90.00
_cell.angle_gamma   90.00
#
_symmetry.space_group_name_H-M   'P 1'
#
loop_
_entity.id
_entity.type
_entity.pdbx_description
1 polymer ?
#
loop_
_entity_poly.entity_id
_entity_poly.type
_entity_poly.pdbx_seq_one_letter_code
_entity_poly.pdbx_strand_id
1 'polypeptide(L)'
;MVYINFKDLDGLKKQSEQGAAWGFTGKQVIHPQQVPIVQAAFSPSESSIAWAKELIEAYDKHEKEEGKGAFTFRGQTMVDKPLLRKARSILNMTR
;
A
#
# COMPACT_ATOMS: atom_id res chain seq x y z
N MET A 1 2.92 -1.90 17.86
CA MET A 1 3.67 -2.56 18.96
C MET A 1 5.17 -2.52 18.65
N VAL A 2 5.99 -2.11 19.64
CA VAL A 2 7.45 -2.07 19.52
C VAL A 2 8.02 -3.49 19.54
N TYR A 3 9.03 -3.76 18.73
CA TYR A 3 9.75 -5.04 18.76
C TYR A 3 11.07 -4.87 19.52
N ILE A 4 11.10 -5.34 20.77
CA ILE A 4 12.17 -5.03 21.73
C ILE A 4 13.44 -5.84 21.46
N ASN A 5 13.31 -7.09 21.00
CA ASN A 5 14.46 -7.94 20.69
C ASN A 5 15.12 -7.51 19.36
N PHE A 6 15.96 -6.48 19.39
CA PHE A 6 16.55 -5.91 18.18
C PHE A 6 17.48 -6.85 17.41
N LYS A 7 17.94 -7.96 18.02
CA LYS A 7 18.76 -8.99 17.37
C LYS A 7 17.94 -9.99 16.55
N ASP A 8 16.65 -10.15 16.87
CA ASP A 8 15.75 -11.05 16.12
C ASP A 8 15.11 -10.29 14.95
N LEU A 9 15.85 -10.25 13.84
CA LEU A 9 15.44 -9.58 12.62
C LEU A 9 14.33 -10.32 11.87
N ASP A 10 14.26 -11.65 11.99
CA ASP A 10 13.22 -12.47 11.36
C ASP A 10 11.87 -12.30 12.06
N GLY A 11 11.87 -12.27 13.39
CA GLY A 11 10.69 -11.95 14.19
C GLY A 11 10.19 -10.54 13.94
N LEU A 12 11.11 -9.57 13.83
CA LEU A 12 10.78 -8.20 13.42
C LEU A 12 10.12 -8.17 12.03
N LYS A 13 10.67 -8.89 11.05
CA LYS A 13 10.15 -8.94 9.67
C LYS A 13 8.71 -9.46 9.66
N LYS A 14 8.47 -10.64 10.26
CA LYS A 14 7.13 -11.24 10.32
C LYS A 14 6.09 -10.32 10.97
N GLN A 15 6.45 -9.68 12.09
CA GLN A 15 5.54 -8.76 12.77
C GLN A 15 5.29 -7.48 11.96
N SER A 16 6.28 -7.00 11.21
CA SER A 16 6.15 -5.80 10.36
C SER A 16 5.27 -6.09 9.15
N GLU A 17 5.48 -7.22 8.47
CA GLU A 17 4.64 -7.69 7.37
C GLU A 17 3.18 -7.90 7.80
N GLN A 18 2.97 -8.47 8.99
CA GLN A 18 1.63 -8.62 9.55
C GLN A 18 0.95 -7.27 9.81
N GLY A 19 1.70 -6.29 10.34
CA GLY A 19 1.19 -4.93 10.54
C GLY A 19 0.80 -4.25 9.23
N ALA A 20 1.64 -4.37 8.19
CA ALA A 20 1.33 -3.85 6.87
C ALA A 20 0.08 -4.51 6.28
N ALA A 21 -0.07 -5.83 6.42
CA ALA A 21 -1.25 -6.57 5.98
C ALA A 21 -2.55 -6.14 6.69
N TRP A 22 -2.46 -5.68 7.94
CA TRP A 22 -3.59 -5.09 8.68
C TRP A 22 -3.92 -3.64 8.29
N GLY A 23 -3.12 -3.02 7.41
CA GLY A 23 -3.32 -1.66 6.94
C GLY A 23 -2.62 -0.58 7.75
N PHE A 24 -1.70 -0.95 8.65
CA PHE A 24 -0.81 0.04 9.27
C PHE A 24 0.20 0.56 8.23
N THR A 25 0.61 1.82 8.39
CA THR A 25 1.53 2.51 7.48
C THR A 25 2.97 2.59 8.00
N GLY A 26 3.25 2.01 9.17
CA GLY A 26 4.58 2.03 9.75
C GLY A 26 4.68 1.33 11.09
N LYS A 27 5.88 1.38 11.66
CA LYS A 27 6.22 0.78 12.95
C LYS A 27 7.31 1.60 13.65
N GLN A 28 7.23 1.68 14.97
CA GLN A 28 8.28 2.29 15.79
C GLN A 28 9.57 1.46 15.73
N VAL A 29 10.69 2.15 15.57
CA VAL A 29 12.05 1.58 15.52
C VAL A 29 12.84 2.08 16.73
N ILE A 30 13.53 1.17 17.41
CA ILE A 30 14.37 1.48 18.58
C ILE A 30 15.87 1.24 18.33
N HIS A 31 16.22 0.65 17.18
CA HIS A 31 17.61 0.36 16.82
C HIS A 31 17.83 0.52 15.30
N PRO A 32 18.97 1.08 14.84
CA PRO A 32 19.22 1.33 13.41
C PRO A 32 19.08 0.09 12.52
N GLN A 33 19.46 -1.09 13.00
CA GLN A 33 19.34 -2.35 12.22
C GLN A 33 17.90 -2.73 11.87
N GLN A 34 16.91 -2.19 12.58
CA GLN A 34 15.50 -2.46 12.30
C GLN A 34 14.98 -1.63 11.11
N VAL A 35 15.63 -0.49 10.81
CA VAL A 35 15.15 0.47 9.80
C VAL A 35 14.94 -0.16 8.43
N PRO A 36 15.91 -0.92 7.85
CA PRO A 36 15.73 -1.47 6.51
C PRO A 36 14.58 -2.48 6.43
N ILE A 37 14.40 -3.29 7.48
CA ILE A 37 13.36 -4.32 7.54
C ILE A 37 11.97 -3.70 7.68
N VAL A 38 11.86 -2.69 8.56
CA VAL A 38 10.60 -1.96 8.74
C VAL A 38 10.25 -1.20 7.46
N GLN A 39 11.21 -0.49 6.85
CA GLN A 39 10.95 0.19 5.57
C GLN A 39 10.52 -0.77 4.49
N ALA A 40 11.18 -1.93 4.34
CA ALA A 40 10.80 -2.92 3.34
C ALA A 40 9.37 -3.46 3.53
N ALA A 41 8.92 -3.64 4.78
CA ALA A 41 7.58 -4.15 5.07
C ALA A 41 6.46 -3.13 4.82
N PHE A 42 6.71 -1.84 5.04
CA PHE A 42 5.68 -0.79 4.93
C PHE A 42 5.77 0.05 3.66
N SER A 43 6.83 -0.10 2.86
CA SER A 43 6.94 0.58 1.56
C SER A 43 6.11 -0.16 0.52
N PRO A 44 5.32 0.55 -0.31
CA PRO A 44 4.59 -0.09 -1.40
C PRO A 44 5.57 -0.70 -2.42
N SER A 45 5.22 -1.87 -2.96
CA SER A 45 5.99 -2.49 -4.04
C SER A 45 5.83 -1.70 -5.34
N GLU A 46 6.80 -1.81 -6.24
CA GLU A 46 6.72 -1.22 -7.59
C GLU A 46 5.45 -1.65 -8.33
N SER A 47 5.06 -2.93 -8.20
CA SER A 47 3.83 -3.47 -8.77
C SER A 47 2.58 -2.82 -8.18
N SER A 48 2.57 -2.51 -6.88
CA SER A 48 1.44 -1.83 -6.23
C SER A 48 1.34 -0.37 -6.68
N ILE A 49 2.49 0.29 -6.86
CA ILE A 49 2.55 1.66 -7.39
C ILE A 49 2.04 1.70 -8.83
N ALA A 50 2.50 0.78 -9.69
CA ALA A 50 2.04 0.69 -11.08
C ALA A 50 0.53 0.44 -11.14
N TRP A 51 0.02 -0.53 -10.37
CA TRP A 51 -1.40 -0.79 -10.26
C TRP A 51 -2.20 0.43 -9.82
N ALA A 52 -1.72 1.17 -8.81
CA ALA A 52 -2.40 2.36 -8.31
C ALA A 52 -2.45 3.49 -9.36
N LYS A 53 -1.38 3.68 -10.13
CA LYS A 53 -1.34 4.67 -11.24
C LYS A 53 -2.35 4.31 -12.32
N GLU A 54 -2.32 3.06 -12.81
CA GLU A 54 -3.22 2.59 -13.86
C GLU A 54 -4.70 2.68 -13.43
N LEU A 55 -5.01 2.35 -12.18
CA LEU A 55 -6.39 2.40 -11.68
C LEU A 55 -6.93 3.83 -11.61
N ILE A 56 -6.11 4.79 -11.18
CA ILE A 56 -6.50 6.21 -11.13
C ILE A 56 -6.70 6.74 -12.54
N GLU A 57 -5.80 6.45 -13.48
CA GLU A 57 -5.92 6.88 -14.87
C GLU A 57 -7.18 6.31 -15.53
N ALA A 58 -7.46 5.02 -15.32
CA ALA A 58 -8.66 4.38 -15.84
C ALA A 58 -9.93 4.99 -15.25
N TYR A 59 -9.94 5.32 -13.95
CA TYR A 59 -11.06 6.00 -13.30
C TYR A 59 -11.30 7.39 -13.89
N ASP A 60 -10.24 8.20 -14.00
CA ASP A 60 -10.33 9.57 -14.51
C ASP A 60 -10.82 9.60 -15.97
N LYS A 61 -10.45 8.60 -16.78
CA LYS A 61 -10.98 8.44 -18.14
C LYS A 61 -12.47 8.09 -18.14
N HIS A 62 -12.87 7.10 -17.34
CA HIS A 62 -14.27 6.67 -17.26
C HIS A 62 -15.22 7.75 -16.72
N GLU A 63 -14.77 8.51 -15.71
CA GLU A 63 -15.54 9.61 -15.13
C GLU A 63 -15.81 10.71 -16.16
N LYS A 64 -14.81 11.03 -16.99
CA LYS A 64 -14.95 12.02 -18.08
C LYS A 64 -15.86 11.56 -19.22
N GLU A 65 -15.84 10.27 -19.56
CA GLU A 65 -16.59 9.73 -20.70
C GLU A 65 -18.05 9.39 -20.36
N GLU A 66 -18.31 8.79 -19.20
CA GLU A 66 -19.64 8.26 -18.84
C GLU A 66 -20.31 8.94 -17.65
N GLY A 67 -19.57 9.69 -16.82
CA GLY A 67 -20.10 10.31 -15.59
C GLY A 67 -20.57 9.31 -14.53
N LYS A 68 -20.21 8.03 -14.64
CA LYS A 68 -20.59 6.97 -13.69
C LYS A 68 -19.45 6.68 -12.72
N GLY A 69 -19.80 6.56 -11.44
CA GLY A 69 -18.82 6.37 -10.36
C GLY A 69 -18.26 4.95 -10.18
N ALA A 70 -18.70 3.98 -10.99
CA ALA A 70 -18.21 2.61 -10.96
C ALA A 70 -17.98 2.07 -12.37
N PHE A 71 -16.87 1.38 -12.59
CA PHE A 71 -16.49 0.80 -13.87
C PHE A 71 -15.69 -0.48 -13.70
N THR A 72 -15.54 -1.26 -14.77
CA THR A 72 -14.76 -2.50 -14.74
C THR A 72 -13.30 -2.24 -15.12
N PHE A 73 -12.37 -2.44 -14.20
CA PHE A 73 -10.93 -2.39 -14.44
C PHE A 73 -10.39 -3.76 -14.83
N ARG A 74 -9.59 -3.79 -15.91
CA ARG A 74 -9.01 -5.01 -16.53
C ARG A 74 -10.04 -6.11 -16.83
N GLY A 75 -11.29 -5.74 -17.09
CA GLY A 75 -12.37 -6.70 -17.40
C GLY A 75 -12.78 -7.63 -16.24
N GLN A 76 -12.23 -7.45 -15.04
CA GLN A 76 -12.41 -8.40 -13.93
C GLN A 76 -12.79 -7.76 -12.60
N THR A 77 -12.31 -6.54 -12.31
CA THR A 77 -12.53 -5.91 -11.01
C THR A 77 -13.43 -4.69 -11.13
N MET A 78 -14.55 -4.69 -10.42
CA MET A 78 -15.37 -3.49 -10.28
C MET A 78 -14.62 -2.47 -9.42
N VAL A 79 -14.42 -1.28 -9.96
CA VAL A 79 -13.80 -0.15 -9.26
C VAL A 79 -14.88 0.73 -8.69
N ASP A 80 -14.77 1.02 -7.40
CA ASP A 80 -15.60 1.97 -6.67
C ASP A 80 -14.73 3.01 -5.93
N LYS A 81 -15.38 3.93 -5.22
CA LYS A 81 -14.69 5.00 -4.46
C LYS A 81 -13.71 4.46 -3.42
N PRO A 82 -14.02 3.43 -2.60
CA PRO A 82 -13.05 2.80 -1.70
C PRO A 82 -11.77 2.32 -2.39
N LEU A 83 -11.88 1.65 -3.55
CA LEU A 83 -10.70 1.16 -4.27
C LEU A 83 -9.84 2.31 -4.80
N LEU A 84 -10.48 3.38 -5.28
CA LEU A 84 -9.80 4.60 -5.70
C LEU A 84 -9.07 5.28 -4.53
N ARG A 85 -9.67 5.33 -3.33
CA ARG A 85 -9.02 5.85 -2.13
C ARG A 85 -7.78 5.03 -1.76
N LYS A 86 -7.86 3.70 -1.88
CA LYS A 86 -6.71 2.81 -1.64
C LYS A 86 -5.57 3.10 -2.61
N ALA A 87 -5.84 3.23 -3.91
CA ALA A 87 -4.83 3.57 -4.91
C ALA A 87 -4.16 4.93 -4.62
N ARG A 88 -4.95 5.96 -4.28
CA ARG A 88 -4.40 7.27 -3.89
C ARG A 88 -3.53 7.18 -2.64
N SER A 89 -3.92 6.37 -1.64
CA SER A 89 -3.12 6.14 -0.44
C SER A 89 -1.76 5.52 -0.76
N ILE A 90 -1.71 4.55 -1.68
CA ILE A 90 -0.46 3.92 -2.12
C ILE A 90 0.49 4.95 -2.74
N LEU A 91 -0.02 5.81 -3.64
CA LEU A 91 0.81 6.85 -4.28
C LEU A 91 1.29 7.91 -3.29
N ASN A 92 0.48 8.25 -2.28
CA ASN A 92 0.88 9.20 -1.24
C ASN A 92 2.02 8.66 -0.37
N MET A 93 2.17 7.34 -0.23
CA MET A 93 3.27 6.72 0.51
C MET A 93 4.59 6.69 -0.28
N THR A 94 4.57 7.06 -1.56
CA THR A 94 5.77 7.12 -2.42
C THR A 94 6.37 8.54 -2.52
N ARG A 95 5.66 9.57 -2.04
CA ARG A 95 6.11 10.97 -2.02
C ARG A 95 6.97 11.28 -0.80
#